data_AF-A0A8B9ML39-F1
#
_entry.id   AF-A0A8B9ML39-F1
#
_cell.length_a   1.000
_cell.length_b   1.000
_cell.length_c   1.000
_cell.angle_alpha   90.00
_cell.angle_beta   90.00
_cell.angle_gamma   90.00
#
_symmetry.space_group_name_H-M   'P 1'
#
loop_
_entity.id
_entity.type
_entity.pdbx_description
1 polymer ?
#
loop_
_entity_poly.entity_id
_entity_poly.type
_entity_poly.pdbx_seq_one_letter_code
_entity_poly.pdbx_strand_id
1 'polypeptide(L)'
;MADQIPLHPVPRSTQRRAAYYTSAAAAQRHNRYQVEDESSHLDEMPLMMSEEGFENDESDYHTLPRARISQRRRGLEWFICGGWKFLCTSCSDWLINICRRKKELKARTVWLGCPEKCEEKYPKNAIKNQKYNVFTFIPGVLYEQFKFFLNLYFLVVSCSQFVPALKIGYLYTYWAPLGFVLTVTVVREAVDEFRRYKRDKEMNSQLYSKLTVRGKVQVKSSDIQVGDLIIVEKNQRIPSDMVFLRTSEKTGSCFIRTDQLDGETDWKLKVAVSCTQRLPALGDLFSINAYVYAQKPQLDIHSFEGTFTREDSDPAVHESLSIENTLWASTVVASGTVIGVVIYTGKETRSVMNTSNPKNKVS
;
A
#
# COMPACT_ATOMS: atom_id res chain seq x y z
N MET A 1 -79.36 -43.16 -23.61
CA MET A 1 -79.83 -42.22 -24.66
C MET A 1 -78.84 -41.06 -24.61
N ALA A 2 -77.75 -41.06 -25.38
CA ALA A 2 -77.69 -41.09 -26.85
C ALA A 2 -78.51 -39.94 -27.44
N ASP A 3 -78.03 -39.09 -28.34
CA ASP A 3 -76.72 -38.84 -28.98
C ASP A 3 -77.01 -37.75 -30.04
N GLN A 4 -76.04 -36.89 -30.41
CA GLN A 4 -75.76 -36.59 -31.85
C GLN A 4 -74.59 -35.60 -32.09
N ILE A 5 -73.75 -35.98 -33.07
CA ILE A 5 -72.66 -35.27 -33.78
C ILE A 5 -72.95 -35.41 -35.30
N PRO A 6 -72.53 -34.49 -36.22
CA PRO A 6 -71.12 -34.24 -36.59
C PRO A 6 -70.83 -32.79 -37.14
N LEU A 7 -69.66 -32.33 -37.67
CA LEU A 7 -68.23 -32.70 -37.60
C LEU A 7 -67.31 -31.49 -37.98
N HIS A 8 -65.99 -31.72 -37.96
CA HIS A 8 -64.90 -30.88 -38.50
C HIS A 8 -64.89 -30.75 -40.05
N PRO A 9 -64.15 -29.80 -40.68
CA PRO A 9 -62.74 -30.09 -41.05
C PRO A 9 -61.74 -28.90 -41.05
N VAL A 10 -60.45 -29.27 -41.13
CA VAL A 10 -59.29 -28.40 -41.46
C VAL A 10 -58.64 -28.92 -42.76
N PRO A 11 -58.13 -28.04 -43.62
CA PRO A 11 -56.89 -28.33 -44.37
C PRO A 11 -55.87 -27.17 -44.24
N ARG A 12 -54.61 -27.39 -43.86
CA ARG A 12 -53.48 -28.06 -44.56
C ARG A 12 -52.83 -27.27 -45.72
N SER A 13 -51.69 -26.63 -45.39
CA SER A 13 -50.35 -26.82 -45.97
C SER A 13 -50.09 -26.84 -47.50
N THR A 14 -49.05 -26.10 -47.90
CA THR A 14 -48.09 -26.44 -48.99
C THR A 14 -46.73 -25.80 -48.63
N GLN A 15 -45.65 -26.55 -48.33
CA GLN A 15 -44.70 -27.24 -49.23
C GLN A 15 -43.90 -26.29 -50.14
N ARG A 16 -42.58 -26.44 -50.40
CA ARG A 16 -41.71 -27.64 -50.56
C ARG A 16 -40.32 -27.43 -49.89
N ARG A 17 -39.63 -28.42 -49.30
CA ARG A 17 -38.93 -29.64 -49.85
C ARG A 17 -37.70 -29.29 -50.73
N ALA A 18 -36.58 -30.04 -50.74
CA ALA A 18 -36.32 -31.43 -50.30
C ALA A 18 -34.87 -31.58 -49.73
N ALA A 19 -34.58 -32.50 -48.77
CA ALA A 19 -34.08 -33.90 -48.92
C ALA A 19 -32.65 -33.99 -49.52
N TYR A 20 -31.74 -34.91 -49.18
CA TYR A 20 -31.78 -36.37 -48.90
C TYR A 20 -30.57 -36.75 -47.99
N TYR A 21 -30.44 -37.86 -47.22
CA TYR A 21 -31.35 -38.97 -46.85
C TYR A 21 -30.86 -39.81 -45.61
N THR A 22 -31.66 -40.84 -45.31
CA THR A 22 -31.49 -42.17 -44.64
C THR A 22 -30.09 -42.82 -44.49
N SER A 23 -29.82 -43.84 -43.66
CA SER A 23 -30.52 -44.66 -42.61
C SER A 23 -29.43 -45.57 -41.95
N ALA A 24 -29.62 -46.44 -40.96
CA ALA A 24 -30.78 -47.06 -40.29
C ALA A 24 -30.39 -47.37 -38.81
N ALA A 25 -31.29 -47.25 -37.83
CA ALA A 25 -32.10 -48.34 -37.24
C ALA A 25 -31.33 -49.34 -36.35
N ALA A 26 -31.86 -49.84 -35.22
CA ALA A 26 -33.02 -49.43 -34.40
C ALA A 26 -33.02 -50.25 -33.09
N ALA A 27 -33.76 -49.77 -32.07
CA ALA A 27 -34.30 -50.57 -30.95
C ALA A 27 -33.28 -51.17 -29.93
N GLN A 28 -33.60 -51.38 -28.64
CA GLN A 28 -34.81 -51.08 -27.85
C GLN A 28 -34.50 -51.04 -26.32
N ARG A 29 -35.07 -50.03 -25.64
CA ARG A 29 -35.71 -50.05 -24.28
C ARG A 29 -35.06 -50.70 -23.03
N HIS A 30 -34.96 -49.82 -22.01
CA HIS A 30 -35.42 -49.96 -20.60
C HIS A 30 -34.57 -50.57 -19.47
N ASN A 31 -34.44 -49.76 -18.39
CA ASN A 31 -34.41 -50.09 -16.95
C ASN A 31 -33.25 -50.97 -16.40
N ARG A 32 -32.92 -50.98 -15.10
CA ARG A 32 -33.00 -50.03 -13.95
C ARG A 32 -32.27 -50.73 -12.75
N TYR A 33 -31.52 -49.99 -11.92
CA TYR A 33 -30.89 -50.42 -10.65
C TYR A 33 -29.80 -51.54 -10.66
N GLN A 34 -28.54 -51.13 -10.41
CA GLN A 34 -27.77 -51.33 -9.17
C GLN A 34 -27.96 -52.62 -8.33
N VAL A 35 -26.86 -53.38 -8.10
CA VAL A 35 -26.26 -53.80 -6.79
C VAL A 35 -25.05 -54.75 -7.04
N GLU A 36 -24.14 -54.85 -6.06
CA GLU A 36 -22.89 -55.66 -6.01
C GLU A 36 -23.10 -57.19 -6.29
N ASP A 37 -22.09 -58.01 -6.67
CA ASP A 37 -20.99 -58.48 -5.79
C ASP A 37 -19.82 -59.23 -6.51
N GLU A 38 -18.76 -59.51 -5.75
CA GLU A 38 -17.46 -60.12 -6.13
C GLU A 38 -17.51 -61.56 -6.76
N SER A 39 -16.51 -62.04 -7.55
CA SER A 39 -15.17 -62.39 -7.02
C SER A 39 -14.11 -62.84 -8.06
N SER A 40 -12.89 -62.29 -7.87
CA SER A 40 -11.51 -62.80 -8.12
C SER A 40 -11.19 -63.92 -9.14
N HIS A 41 -10.17 -63.67 -9.99
CA HIS A 41 -8.92 -64.50 -10.02
C HIS A 41 -7.75 -63.84 -10.81
N LEU A 42 -6.63 -63.56 -10.11
CA LEU A 42 -5.21 -63.41 -10.58
C LEU A 42 -4.83 -62.35 -11.65
N ASP A 43 -3.61 -61.78 -11.66
CA ASP A 43 -2.65 -61.38 -10.61
C ASP A 43 -1.56 -60.44 -11.24
N GLU A 44 -0.61 -59.94 -10.43
CA GLU A 44 0.46 -58.95 -10.76
C GLU A 44 -0.03 -57.49 -10.94
N MET A 45 0.55 -56.46 -10.31
CA MET A 45 1.81 -56.31 -9.56
C MET A 45 1.69 -55.21 -8.46
N PRO A 46 2.39 -55.28 -7.30
CA PRO A 46 2.05 -54.46 -6.12
C PRO A 46 2.73 -53.07 -6.01
N LEU A 47 1.94 -52.08 -5.55
CA LEU A 47 2.04 -51.37 -4.24
C LEU A 47 3.40 -51.40 -3.49
N MET A 48 3.86 -50.41 -2.69
CA MET A 48 3.40 -49.11 -2.14
C MET A 48 4.68 -48.41 -1.54
N MET A 49 4.74 -47.31 -0.75
CA MET A 49 3.76 -46.49 0.00
C MET A 49 4.25 -45.03 0.17
N SER A 50 3.45 -44.19 0.83
CA SER A 50 3.81 -42.94 1.56
C SER A 50 4.60 -43.23 2.87
N GLU A 51 5.02 -42.33 3.76
CA GLU A 51 4.59 -40.98 4.19
C GLU A 51 5.77 -40.09 4.68
N GLU A 52 5.42 -38.92 5.23
CA GLU A 52 6.18 -38.01 6.09
C GLU A 52 7.16 -37.01 5.42
N GLY A 53 6.95 -35.73 5.74
CA GLY A 53 7.61 -34.60 5.11
C GLY A 53 9.00 -34.27 5.68
N PHE A 54 9.56 -33.15 5.23
CA PHE A 54 10.14 -32.13 6.12
C PHE A 54 10.31 -30.81 5.34
N GLU A 55 10.55 -29.75 6.09
CA GLU A 55 10.41 -28.32 5.81
C GLU A 55 11.16 -27.75 4.57
N ASN A 56 10.55 -26.71 3.98
CA ASN A 56 11.26 -25.73 3.16
C ASN A 56 12.11 -24.83 4.08
N ASP A 57 13.44 -24.88 4.00
CA ASP A 57 14.27 -23.70 4.24
C ASP A 57 15.62 -23.81 3.53
N GLU A 58 15.81 -23.05 2.44
CA GLU A 58 17.12 -22.90 1.77
C GLU A 58 17.61 -21.46 1.91
N SER A 59 17.87 -21.06 3.15
CA SER A 59 18.30 -19.70 3.50
C SER A 59 19.48 -19.62 4.48
N ASP A 60 20.50 -20.48 4.34
CA ASP A 60 21.73 -20.33 5.13
C ASP A 60 23.04 -20.70 4.40
N TYR A 61 23.73 -19.69 3.85
CA TYR A 61 25.12 -19.79 3.38
C TYR A 61 26.01 -18.65 3.92
N HIS A 62 25.98 -18.45 5.24
CA HIS A 62 26.98 -17.65 5.95
C HIS A 62 27.46 -18.33 7.24
N THR A 63 28.46 -19.23 7.15
CA THR A 63 29.78 -19.07 7.82
C THR A 63 30.63 -20.35 7.75
N LEU A 64 31.80 -20.28 7.10
CA LEU A 64 32.94 -21.14 7.43
C LEU A 64 34.24 -20.33 7.30
N PRO A 65 35.11 -20.29 8.33
CA PRO A 65 36.43 -19.67 8.22
C PRO A 65 37.39 -20.68 7.57
N ARG A 66 37.99 -20.34 6.42
CA ARG A 66 39.11 -21.14 5.87
C ARG A 66 40.37 -20.33 5.60
N ALA A 67 41.47 -20.99 5.92
CA ALA A 67 42.77 -20.40 6.17
C ALA A 67 43.43 -19.70 4.97
N ARG A 68 44.25 -18.72 5.33
CA ARG A 68 45.18 -17.96 4.49
C ARG A 68 46.17 -18.87 3.75
N ILE A 69 46.18 -18.83 2.41
CA ILE A 69 47.37 -19.08 1.60
C ILE A 69 47.66 -17.84 0.77
N SER A 70 48.83 -17.26 0.98
CA SER A 70 49.30 -16.09 0.23
C SER A 70 49.97 -16.52 -1.08
N GLN A 71 49.45 -16.07 -2.22
CA GLN A 71 50.28 -15.96 -3.42
C GLN A 71 50.11 -14.60 -4.09
N ARG A 72 51.26 -14.03 -4.46
CA ARG A 72 51.47 -12.60 -4.69
C ARG A 72 51.64 -12.34 -6.18
N ARG A 73 50.57 -11.95 -6.87
CA ARG A 73 50.66 -11.28 -8.19
C ARG A 73 50.00 -9.91 -8.09
N ARG A 74 50.82 -8.87 -7.88
CA ARG A 74 50.41 -7.47 -8.00
C ARG A 74 50.23 -7.14 -9.48
N GLY A 75 49.02 -7.36 -10.00
CA GLY A 75 48.59 -6.83 -11.30
C GLY A 75 48.11 -5.38 -11.15
N LEU A 76 48.30 -4.57 -12.20
CA LEU A 76 48.02 -3.13 -12.21
C LEU A 76 46.51 -2.79 -12.14
N GLU A 77 45.63 -3.79 -12.27
CA GLU A 77 44.18 -3.64 -12.34
C GLU A 77 43.51 -3.19 -11.04
N TRP A 78 44.10 -3.51 -9.87
CA TRP A 78 43.51 -3.16 -8.58
C TRP A 78 43.52 -1.65 -8.30
N PHE A 79 44.51 -0.92 -8.84
CA PHE A 79 44.64 0.53 -8.64
C PHE A 79 43.63 1.36 -9.46
N ILE A 80 43.22 0.88 -10.64
CA ILE A 80 42.36 1.67 -11.55
C ILE A 80 40.87 1.42 -11.27
N CYS A 81 40.45 0.17 -11.04
CA CYS A 81 39.05 -0.15 -10.77
C CYS A 81 38.68 -0.15 -9.28
N GLY A 82 39.63 -0.38 -8.36
CA GLY A 82 39.37 -0.40 -6.92
C GLY A 82 39.21 1.00 -6.31
N GLY A 83 40.09 1.93 -6.68
CA GLY A 83 40.13 3.28 -6.12
C GLY A 83 38.86 4.10 -6.39
N TRP A 84 38.29 3.99 -7.60
CA TRP A 84 37.13 4.80 -7.98
C TRP A 84 35.84 4.38 -7.28
N LYS A 85 35.66 3.08 -7.02
CA LYS A 85 34.54 2.58 -6.20
C LYS A 85 34.67 3.05 -4.75
N PHE A 86 35.85 2.96 -4.15
CA PHE A 86 36.04 3.33 -2.73
C PHE A 86 35.91 4.84 -2.45
N LEU A 87 36.51 5.69 -3.30
CA LEU A 87 36.48 7.16 -3.10
C LEU A 87 35.11 7.78 -3.36
N CYS A 88 34.32 7.23 -4.29
CA CYS A 88 33.04 7.82 -4.67
C CYS A 88 31.88 7.38 -3.74
N THR A 89 31.88 6.14 -3.23
CA THR A 89 30.87 5.68 -2.27
C THR A 89 31.16 6.16 -0.85
N SER A 90 32.40 6.05 -0.36
CA SER A 90 32.69 6.32 1.06
C SER A 90 32.37 7.76 1.49
N CYS A 91 32.73 8.77 0.70
CA CYS A 91 32.42 10.17 1.01
C CYS A 91 30.94 10.51 0.87
N SER A 92 30.22 9.88 -0.07
CA SER A 92 28.79 10.12 -0.28
C SER A 92 27.94 9.41 0.78
N ASP A 93 28.24 8.15 1.11
CA ASP A 93 27.59 7.39 2.18
C ASP A 93 27.83 8.02 3.56
N TRP A 94 29.02 8.58 3.82
CA TRP A 94 29.31 9.32 5.05
C TRP A 94 28.48 10.60 5.19
N LEU A 95 28.37 11.40 4.13
CA LEU A 95 27.51 12.59 4.09
C LEU A 95 26.01 12.23 4.18
N ILE A 96 25.59 11.12 3.58
CA ILE A 96 24.21 10.62 3.65
C ILE A 96 23.88 10.14 5.08
N ASN A 97 24.78 9.43 5.75
CA ASN A 97 24.57 8.96 7.13
C ASN A 97 24.55 10.10 8.15
N ILE A 98 25.40 11.12 7.99
CA ILE A 98 25.37 12.31 8.87
C ILE A 98 24.07 13.10 8.68
N CYS A 99 23.59 13.26 7.44
CA CYS A 99 22.35 13.98 7.12
C CYS A 99 21.06 13.18 7.40
N ARG A 100 21.13 11.85 7.61
CA ARG A 100 19.97 10.97 7.90
C ARG A 100 20.08 10.30 9.27
N ARG A 101 20.20 11.08 10.35
CA ARG A 101 19.74 10.60 11.66
C ARG A 101 18.26 10.21 11.55
N LYS A 102 17.96 8.91 11.67
CA LYS A 102 16.57 8.43 11.72
C LYS A 102 15.92 9.06 12.95
N LYS A 103 14.77 9.71 12.78
CA LYS A 103 13.98 10.24 13.91
C LYS A 103 13.50 9.04 14.73
N GLU A 104 13.84 8.99 16.01
CA GLU A 104 13.34 7.99 16.93
C GLU A 104 11.83 8.19 17.16
N LEU A 105 11.08 7.11 17.11
CA LEU A 105 9.63 7.10 17.30
C LEU A 105 9.32 6.95 18.78
N LYS A 106 8.73 7.99 19.38
CA LYS A 106 8.33 8.03 20.79
C LYS A 106 6.83 7.87 20.97
N ALA A 107 6.45 7.35 22.13
CA ALA A 107 5.11 7.44 22.68
C ALA A 107 4.76 8.91 22.98
N ARG A 108 3.46 9.23 23.01
CA ARG A 108 2.99 10.62 23.15
C ARG A 108 1.67 10.70 23.93
N THR A 109 1.51 11.82 24.62
CA THR A 109 0.26 12.20 25.26
C THR A 109 -0.36 13.35 24.46
N VAL A 110 -1.60 13.17 24.02
CA VAL A 110 -2.34 14.15 23.23
C VAL A 110 -3.52 14.65 24.05
N TRP A 111 -3.49 15.93 24.43
CA TRP A 111 -4.55 16.55 25.22
C TRP A 111 -5.74 16.96 24.34
N LEU A 112 -6.94 16.71 24.83
CA LEU A 112 -8.17 17.21 24.20
C LEU A 112 -8.34 18.70 24.50
N GLY A 113 -8.73 19.47 23.48
CA GLY A 113 -9.03 20.90 23.57
C GLY A 113 -7.87 21.84 23.93
N CYS A 114 -6.73 21.33 24.43
CA CYS A 114 -5.59 22.10 24.91
C CYS A 114 -4.34 21.92 24.00
N PRO A 115 -4.31 22.49 22.77
CA PRO A 115 -3.18 22.33 21.86
C PRO A 115 -1.88 22.94 22.39
N GLU A 116 -1.97 23.89 23.33
CA GLU A 116 -0.81 24.54 23.96
C GLU A 116 0.00 23.59 24.88
N LYS A 117 -0.61 22.49 25.36
CA LYS A 117 0.08 21.46 26.16
C LYS A 117 0.92 20.48 25.30
N CYS A 118 0.95 20.63 23.97
CA CYS A 118 1.73 19.78 23.07
C CYS A 118 3.17 20.28 22.92
N GLU A 119 4.07 19.81 23.80
CA GLU A 119 5.50 20.19 23.78
C GLU A 119 6.28 19.65 22.56
N GLU A 120 5.93 18.47 22.03
CA GLU A 120 6.65 17.84 20.92
C GLU A 120 6.19 18.32 19.53
N LYS A 121 7.16 18.58 18.64
CA LYS A 121 6.90 18.94 17.23
C LYS A 121 6.72 17.68 16.36
N TYR A 122 5.47 17.40 16.01
CA TYR A 122 5.08 16.30 15.13
C TYR A 122 5.29 16.64 13.63
N PRO A 123 5.45 15.62 12.76
CA PRO A 123 5.53 15.85 11.31
C PRO A 123 4.19 16.40 10.77
N LYS A 124 4.27 17.25 9.73
CA LYS A 124 3.07 17.73 9.02
C LYS A 124 2.35 16.57 8.32
N ASN A 125 1.03 16.64 8.21
CA ASN A 125 0.21 15.65 7.52
C ASN A 125 0.28 15.74 5.97
N ALA A 126 1.46 16.03 5.42
CA ALA A 126 1.68 16.19 4.00
C ALA A 126 2.28 14.92 3.38
N ILE A 127 1.52 14.27 2.49
CA ILE A 127 1.97 13.10 1.72
C ILE A 127 2.90 13.58 0.60
N LYS A 128 4.04 12.90 0.42
CA LYS A 128 5.01 13.17 -0.65
C LYS A 128 5.57 11.85 -1.19
N ASN A 129 5.05 11.42 -2.32
CA ASN A 129 5.43 10.20 -3.04
C ASN A 129 6.42 10.46 -4.18
N GLN A 130 6.84 11.71 -4.38
CA GLN A 130 7.85 12.07 -5.38
C GLN A 130 9.21 11.43 -5.05
N LYS A 131 9.92 10.93 -6.06
CA LYS A 131 11.27 10.38 -5.89
C LYS A 131 12.33 11.50 -5.89
N TYR A 132 12.19 12.48 -6.77
CA TYR A 132 13.13 13.59 -6.91
C TYR A 132 12.52 14.95 -6.54
N ASN A 133 13.37 15.84 -6.05
CA ASN A 133 13.12 17.27 -6.02
C ASN A 133 13.55 17.88 -7.37
N VAL A 134 13.07 19.07 -7.72
CA VAL A 134 13.38 19.78 -8.99
C VAL A 134 14.89 19.82 -9.27
N PHE A 135 15.71 20.09 -8.25
CA PHE A 135 17.17 20.13 -8.36
C PHE A 135 17.85 18.76 -8.40
N THR A 136 17.27 17.73 -7.78
CA THR A 136 17.85 16.37 -7.75
C THR A 136 17.37 15.50 -8.91
N PHE A 137 16.39 15.96 -9.69
CA PHE A 137 15.81 15.25 -10.82
C PHE A 137 16.87 14.95 -11.90
N ILE A 138 17.48 15.98 -12.51
CA ILE A 138 18.44 15.77 -13.61
C ILE A 138 19.66 14.93 -13.17
N PRO A 139 20.37 15.23 -12.06
CA PRO A 139 21.51 14.42 -11.63
C PRO A 139 21.10 12.99 -11.25
N GLY A 140 19.96 12.82 -10.57
CA GLY A 140 19.47 11.51 -10.13
C GLY A 140 19.05 10.61 -11.29
N VAL A 141 18.34 11.15 -12.28
CA VAL A 141 17.92 10.39 -13.46
C VAL A 141 19.11 10.04 -14.34
N LEU A 142 20.05 10.96 -14.58
CA LEU A 142 21.27 10.66 -15.33
C LEU A 142 22.14 9.60 -14.64
N TYR A 143 22.28 9.66 -13.32
CA TYR A 143 22.99 8.62 -12.55
C TYR A 143 22.33 7.24 -12.72
N GLU A 144 21.00 7.16 -12.60
CA GLU A 144 20.27 5.90 -12.80
C GLU A 144 20.37 5.40 -14.25
N GLN A 145 20.48 6.29 -15.25
CA GLN A 145 20.75 5.88 -16.64
C GLN A 145 22.17 5.34 -16.82
N PHE A 146 23.20 6.04 -16.36
CA PHE A 146 24.61 5.62 -16.54
C PHE A 146 25.05 4.49 -15.59
N LYS A 147 24.24 4.13 -14.60
CA LYS A 147 24.41 2.90 -13.81
C LYS A 147 24.31 1.63 -14.68
N PHE A 148 23.59 1.69 -15.81
CA PHE A 148 23.50 0.58 -16.76
C PHE A 148 24.72 0.55 -17.69
N PHE A 149 25.34 -0.63 -17.81
CA PHE A 149 26.59 -0.83 -18.56
C PHE A 149 26.53 -0.32 -20.01
N LEU A 150 25.42 -0.55 -20.72
CA LEU A 150 25.26 -0.10 -22.11
C LEU A 150 25.28 1.44 -22.25
N ASN A 151 24.57 2.15 -21.37
CA ASN A 151 24.54 3.61 -21.38
C ASN A 151 25.90 4.21 -21.02
N LEU A 152 26.61 3.60 -20.06
CA LEU A 152 27.98 3.99 -19.71
C LEU A 152 28.96 3.70 -20.84
N TYR A 153 28.83 2.55 -21.52
CA TYR A 153 29.63 2.19 -22.69
C TYR A 153 29.46 3.21 -23.81
N PHE A 154 28.22 3.55 -24.19
CA PHE A 154 27.95 4.57 -25.21
C PHE A 154 28.46 5.95 -24.80
N LEU A 155 28.41 6.32 -23.51
CA LEU A 155 29.02 7.55 -23.00
C LEU A 155 30.54 7.54 -23.18
N VAL A 156 31.23 6.48 -22.76
CA VAL A 156 32.69 6.35 -22.89
C VAL A 156 33.13 6.38 -24.35
N VAL A 157 32.43 5.66 -25.23
CA VAL A 157 32.67 5.66 -26.68
C VAL A 157 32.42 7.04 -27.30
N SER A 158 31.40 7.77 -26.85
CA SER A 158 31.11 9.14 -27.33
C SER A 158 32.15 10.16 -26.85
N CYS A 159 32.64 10.00 -25.62
CA CYS A 159 33.71 10.83 -25.04
C CYS A 159 35.08 10.58 -25.68
N SER A 160 35.39 9.34 -26.08
CA SER A 160 36.69 9.04 -26.71
C SER A 160 36.87 9.74 -28.06
N GLN A 161 35.78 10.08 -28.76
CA GLN A 161 35.84 10.82 -30.03
C GLN A 161 36.33 12.27 -29.91
N PHE A 162 36.42 12.83 -28.69
CA PHE A 162 37.08 14.11 -28.46
C PHE A 162 38.62 14.03 -28.57
N VAL A 163 39.21 12.83 -28.43
CA VAL A 163 40.66 12.62 -28.60
C VAL A 163 40.94 12.44 -30.09
N PRO A 164 41.70 13.36 -30.76
CA PRO A 164 41.89 13.29 -32.21
C PRO A 164 42.52 11.99 -32.70
N ALA A 165 43.37 11.36 -31.89
CA ALA A 165 44.02 10.08 -32.20
C ALA A 165 43.08 8.85 -32.16
N LEU A 166 41.89 8.97 -31.56
CA LEU A 166 40.89 7.89 -31.44
C LEU A 166 39.60 8.18 -32.24
N LYS A 167 39.58 9.29 -32.98
CA LYS A 167 38.41 9.78 -33.69
C LYS A 167 38.23 9.03 -35.01
N ILE A 168 37.17 8.23 -35.09
CA ILE A 168 36.86 7.39 -36.26
C ILE A 168 35.86 8.08 -37.21
N GLY A 169 35.03 8.99 -36.69
CA GLY A 169 33.99 9.67 -37.46
C GLY A 169 33.62 11.06 -36.93
N TYR A 170 32.44 11.55 -37.33
CA TYR A 170 31.91 12.83 -36.85
C TYR A 170 31.32 12.69 -35.44
N LEU A 171 31.46 13.73 -34.61
CA LEU A 171 30.96 13.67 -33.21
C LEU A 171 29.45 13.39 -33.12
N TYR A 172 28.66 13.90 -34.06
CA TYR A 172 27.20 13.73 -34.04
C TYR A 172 26.75 12.27 -34.20
N THR A 173 27.52 11.40 -34.88
CA THR A 173 27.10 9.99 -35.09
C THR A 173 27.11 9.17 -33.80
N TYR A 174 27.84 9.63 -32.77
CA TYR A 174 27.91 8.99 -31.46
C TYR A 174 27.03 9.72 -30.43
N TRP A 175 27.08 11.06 -30.43
CA TRP A 175 26.32 11.87 -29.47
C TRP A 175 24.82 11.96 -29.77
N ALA A 176 24.39 11.89 -31.03
CA ALA A 176 22.96 12.00 -31.37
C ALA A 176 22.13 10.78 -30.92
N PRO A 177 22.54 9.51 -31.15
CA PRO A 177 21.81 8.35 -30.63
C PRO A 177 21.75 8.33 -29.10
N LEU A 178 22.88 8.61 -28.43
CA LEU A 178 22.97 8.68 -26.97
C LEU A 178 22.06 9.78 -26.41
N GLY A 179 22.14 10.99 -26.98
CA GLY A 179 21.31 12.13 -26.61
C GLY A 179 19.82 11.88 -26.80
N PHE A 180 19.43 11.24 -27.90
CA PHE A 180 18.03 10.87 -28.16
C PHE A 180 17.49 9.91 -27.09
N VAL A 181 18.19 8.80 -26.82
CA VAL A 181 17.75 7.81 -25.82
C VAL A 181 17.68 8.42 -24.42
N LEU A 182 18.69 9.18 -24.01
CA LEU A 182 18.69 9.87 -22.72
C LEU A 182 17.53 10.88 -22.61
N THR A 183 17.27 11.65 -23.68
CA THR A 183 16.18 12.64 -23.70
C THR A 183 14.81 11.97 -23.55
N VAL A 184 14.55 10.90 -24.30
CA VAL A 184 13.29 10.14 -24.19
C VAL A 184 13.08 9.61 -22.77
N THR A 185 14.13 9.07 -22.14
CA THR A 185 14.01 8.55 -20.77
C THR A 185 13.83 9.66 -19.73
N VAL A 186 14.54 10.78 -19.85
CA VAL A 186 14.36 11.95 -18.96
C VAL A 186 12.94 12.53 -19.08
N VAL A 187 12.40 12.65 -20.31
CA VAL A 187 11.03 13.13 -20.53
C VAL A 187 10.00 12.17 -19.93
N ARG A 188 10.18 10.84 -20.11
CA ARG A 188 9.30 9.84 -19.51
C ARG A 188 9.26 9.95 -17.97
N GLU A 189 10.43 9.97 -17.33
CA GLU A 189 10.53 10.08 -15.87
C GLU A 189 9.95 11.41 -15.37
N ALA A 190 10.13 12.52 -16.11
CA ALA A 190 9.56 13.82 -15.77
C ALA A 190 8.01 13.78 -15.79
N VAL A 191 7.43 13.13 -16.80
CA VAL A 191 5.97 12.96 -16.91
C VAL A 191 5.43 12.12 -15.75
N ASP A 192 6.11 11.03 -15.38
CA ASP A 192 5.68 10.15 -14.28
C ASP A 192 5.85 10.82 -12.90
N GLU A 193 6.89 11.62 -12.70
CA GLU A 193 7.07 12.43 -11.48
C GLU A 193 6.02 13.57 -11.39
N PHE A 194 5.66 14.20 -12.52
CA PHE A 194 4.59 15.18 -12.56
C PHE A 194 3.21 14.56 -12.27
N ARG A 195 2.95 13.35 -12.75
CA ARG A 195 1.73 12.57 -12.42
C ARG A 195 1.66 12.21 -10.92
N ARG A 196 2.79 11.91 -10.28
CA ARG A 196 2.86 11.75 -8.81
C ARG A 196 2.57 13.07 -8.09
N TYR A 197 3.26 14.15 -8.48
CA TYR A 197 3.02 15.48 -7.93
C TYR A 197 1.55 15.91 -7.99
N LYS A 198 0.87 15.70 -9.12
CA LYS A 198 -0.55 16.06 -9.27
C LYS A 198 -1.44 15.30 -8.28
N ARG A 199 -1.26 13.98 -8.14
CA ARG A 199 -2.01 13.16 -7.18
C ARG A 199 -1.71 13.54 -5.73
N ASP A 200 -0.45 13.76 -5.39
CA ASP A 200 -0.06 14.22 -4.05
C ASP A 200 -0.67 15.59 -3.73
N LYS A 201 -0.66 16.53 -4.69
CA LYS A 201 -1.27 17.85 -4.52
C LYS A 201 -2.79 17.75 -4.30
N GLU A 202 -3.47 16.91 -5.08
CA GLU A 202 -4.90 16.64 -4.95
C GLU A 202 -5.24 16.12 -3.54
N MET A 203 -4.59 15.03 -3.11
CA MET A 203 -4.78 14.44 -1.77
C MET A 203 -4.48 15.44 -0.63
N ASN A 204 -3.36 16.17 -0.71
CA ASN A 204 -2.98 17.16 0.29
C ASN A 204 -3.93 18.37 0.37
N SER A 205 -4.66 18.64 -0.72
CA SER A 205 -5.61 19.76 -0.84
C SER A 205 -7.05 19.42 -0.46
N GLN A 206 -7.37 18.14 -0.21
CA GLN A 206 -8.69 17.71 0.24
C GLN A 206 -9.10 18.45 1.51
N LEU A 207 -10.36 18.88 1.57
CA LEU A 207 -10.91 19.65 2.69
C LEU A 207 -11.51 18.71 3.73
N TYR A 208 -11.22 19.03 4.99
CA TYR A 208 -11.65 18.31 6.18
C TYR A 208 -12.20 19.28 7.19
N SER A 209 -13.17 18.81 7.97
CA SER A 209 -13.86 19.62 8.96
C SER A 209 -13.18 19.52 10.31
N LYS A 210 -12.37 20.51 10.67
CA LYS A 210 -11.79 20.64 12.00
C LYS A 210 -12.82 21.21 12.97
N LEU A 211 -13.05 20.50 14.07
CA LEU A 211 -13.83 21.02 15.19
C LEU A 211 -12.93 21.94 16.03
N THR A 212 -13.45 23.11 16.38
CA THR A 212 -12.78 24.15 17.19
C THR A 212 -13.77 24.63 18.26
N VAL A 213 -13.28 25.24 19.35
CA VAL A 213 -14.12 25.86 20.41
C VAL A 213 -15.16 26.84 19.84
N ARG A 214 -14.84 27.52 18.73
CA ARG A 214 -15.73 28.46 18.01
C ARG A 214 -16.64 27.82 16.96
N GLY A 215 -16.60 26.49 16.76
CA GLY A 215 -17.40 25.76 15.77
C GLY A 215 -16.59 24.93 14.75
N LYS A 216 -17.24 24.55 13.65
CA LYS A 216 -16.69 23.72 12.55
C LYS A 216 -15.95 24.62 11.55
N VAL A 217 -14.67 24.34 11.29
CA VAL A 217 -13.79 25.09 10.36
C VAL A 217 -13.27 24.14 9.27
N GLN A 218 -13.23 24.59 8.01
CA GLN A 218 -12.65 23.81 6.92
C GLN A 218 -11.12 23.98 6.87
N VAL A 219 -10.39 22.87 6.84
CA VAL A 219 -8.92 22.80 6.85
C VAL A 219 -8.45 21.81 5.79
N LYS A 220 -7.30 22.03 5.15
CA LYS A 220 -6.74 21.09 4.17
C LYS A 220 -6.11 19.89 4.87
N SER A 221 -6.14 18.73 4.22
CA SER A 221 -5.51 17.49 4.71
C SER A 221 -4.06 17.69 5.17
N SER A 222 -3.28 18.47 4.41
CA SER A 222 -1.87 18.81 4.71
C SER A 222 -1.64 19.69 5.93
N ASP A 223 -2.66 20.44 6.37
CA ASP A 223 -2.59 21.43 7.45
C ASP A 223 -3.09 20.87 8.80
N ILE A 224 -3.61 19.63 8.81
CA ILE A 224 -4.04 18.88 10.01
C ILE A 224 -2.83 18.55 10.89
N GLN A 225 -3.01 18.70 12.21
CA GLN A 225 -1.97 18.47 13.23
C GLN A 225 -2.43 17.48 14.30
N VAL A 226 -1.47 16.92 15.05
CA VAL A 226 -1.74 16.05 16.21
C VAL A 226 -2.47 16.86 17.28
N GLY A 227 -3.51 16.29 17.89
CA GLY A 227 -4.42 16.97 18.81
C GLY A 227 -5.62 17.64 18.13
N ASP A 228 -5.64 17.73 16.80
CA ASP A 228 -6.81 18.26 16.09
C ASP A 228 -7.99 17.30 16.20
N LEU A 229 -9.16 17.84 16.53
CA LEU A 229 -10.44 17.14 16.45
C LEU A 229 -10.97 17.26 15.01
N ILE A 230 -11.05 16.15 14.30
CA ILE A 230 -11.51 16.09 12.91
C ILE A 230 -12.85 15.38 12.85
N ILE A 231 -13.80 16.01 12.15
CA ILE A 231 -15.09 15.45 11.77
C ILE A 231 -14.95 14.88 10.35
N VAL A 232 -15.22 13.59 10.20
CA VAL A 232 -15.21 12.84 8.95
C VAL A 232 -16.65 12.42 8.63
N GLU A 233 -17.11 12.73 7.43
CA GLU A 233 -18.48 12.43 6.98
C GLU A 233 -18.55 11.07 6.26
N LYS A 234 -19.77 10.53 6.08
CA LYS A 234 -19.97 9.25 5.39
C LYS A 234 -19.36 9.26 3.99
N ASN A 235 -18.75 8.15 3.60
CA ASN A 235 -17.99 7.93 2.36
C ASN A 235 -16.73 8.81 2.21
N GLN A 236 -16.33 9.57 3.23
CA GLN A 236 -15.07 10.32 3.22
C GLN A 236 -13.92 9.42 3.70
N ARG A 237 -12.71 9.66 3.17
CA ARG A 237 -11.48 9.01 3.64
C ARG A 237 -10.99 9.65 4.93
N ILE A 238 -10.43 8.86 5.83
CA ILE A 238 -9.83 9.34 7.08
C ILE A 238 -8.45 9.95 6.77
N PRO A 239 -8.17 11.21 7.15
CA PRO A 239 -6.99 11.95 6.67
C PRO A 239 -5.68 11.61 7.39
N SER A 240 -5.76 11.03 8.58
CA SER A 240 -4.66 10.82 9.52
C SER A 240 -5.08 9.78 10.54
N ASP A 241 -4.13 9.09 11.20
CA ASP A 241 -4.47 8.13 12.25
C ASP A 241 -5.05 8.87 13.46
N MET A 242 -6.24 8.45 13.91
CA MET A 242 -7.00 9.12 14.98
C MET A 242 -7.68 8.13 15.93
N VAL A 243 -7.90 8.54 17.19
CA VAL A 243 -8.76 7.81 18.14
C VAL A 243 -10.21 8.23 17.91
N PHE A 244 -11.11 7.26 17.88
CA PHE A 244 -12.54 7.45 17.69
C PHE A 244 -13.21 7.92 18.98
N LEU A 245 -13.61 9.19 19.04
CA LEU A 245 -14.18 9.78 20.26
C LEU A 245 -15.71 9.77 20.27
N ARG A 246 -16.34 10.04 19.14
CA ARG A 246 -17.81 10.19 19.08
C ARG A 246 -18.35 9.94 17.67
N THR A 247 -19.56 9.40 17.60
CA THR A 247 -20.35 9.26 16.37
C THR A 247 -21.73 9.87 16.51
N SER A 248 -22.35 10.21 15.37
CA SER A 248 -23.78 10.52 15.29
C SER A 248 -24.69 9.30 15.55
N GLU A 249 -24.15 8.08 15.48
CA GLU A 249 -24.92 6.85 15.68
C GLU A 249 -25.18 6.59 17.17
N LYS A 250 -26.43 6.23 17.53
CA LYS A 250 -26.84 6.05 18.94
C LYS A 250 -26.11 4.91 19.65
N THR A 251 -25.66 3.92 18.88
CA THR A 251 -24.88 2.75 19.29
C THR A 251 -23.48 3.08 19.77
N GLY A 252 -22.94 4.25 19.43
CA GLY A 252 -21.53 4.57 19.65
C GLY A 252 -20.57 3.83 18.70
N SER A 253 -21.08 3.05 17.74
CA SER A 253 -20.27 2.33 16.77
C SER A 253 -20.28 2.97 15.39
N CYS A 254 -19.31 2.58 14.56
CA CYS A 254 -19.20 2.96 13.16
C CYS A 254 -18.56 1.81 12.39
N PHE A 255 -18.96 1.61 11.13
CA PHE A 255 -18.29 0.72 10.22
C PHE A 255 -17.28 1.50 9.37
N ILE A 256 -16.07 0.96 9.20
CA ILE A 256 -15.07 1.47 8.25
C ILE A 256 -14.70 0.39 7.25
N ARG A 257 -14.21 0.79 6.07
CA ARG A 257 -13.61 -0.11 5.09
C ARG A 257 -12.10 0.09 5.04
N THR A 258 -11.35 -1.01 5.06
CA THR A 258 -9.88 -1.03 5.09
C THR A 258 -9.26 -1.45 3.76
N ASP A 259 -10.03 -1.49 2.67
CA ASP A 259 -9.67 -1.96 1.32
C ASP A 259 -8.34 -1.41 0.75
N GLN A 260 -7.87 -0.25 1.21
CA GLN A 260 -6.60 0.37 0.77
C GLN A 260 -5.40 0.11 1.71
N LEU A 261 -5.61 -0.59 2.83
CA LEU A 261 -4.59 -0.84 3.86
C LEU A 261 -4.18 -2.32 3.93
N ASP A 262 -5.17 -3.23 3.99
CA ASP A 262 -4.97 -4.68 4.06
C ASP A 262 -5.51 -5.42 2.81
N GLY A 263 -6.33 -4.75 1.99
CA GLY A 263 -6.99 -5.35 0.84
C GLY A 263 -8.27 -6.10 1.17
N GLU A 264 -8.71 -6.10 2.43
CA GLU A 264 -9.97 -6.70 2.85
C GLU A 264 -11.16 -5.84 2.40
N THR A 265 -12.18 -6.48 1.82
CA THR A 265 -13.41 -5.81 1.38
C THR A 265 -14.42 -5.57 2.51
N ASP A 266 -14.22 -6.23 3.64
CA ASP A 266 -15.22 -6.34 4.70
C ASP A 266 -15.28 -5.08 5.58
N TRP A 267 -16.46 -4.87 6.15
CA TRP A 267 -16.70 -3.73 7.03
C TRP A 267 -16.19 -4.02 8.43
N LYS A 268 -15.15 -3.31 8.86
CA LYS A 268 -14.61 -3.45 10.21
C LYS A 268 -15.38 -2.54 11.17
N LEU A 269 -15.94 -3.13 12.22
CA LEU A 269 -16.60 -2.41 13.30
C LEU A 269 -15.56 -1.61 14.10
N LYS A 270 -15.92 -0.38 14.46
CA LYS A 270 -15.16 0.51 15.34
C LYS A 270 -16.11 1.06 16.40
N VAL A 271 -15.58 1.30 17.60
CA VAL A 271 -16.37 1.71 18.77
C VAL A 271 -15.76 2.97 19.37
N ALA A 272 -16.59 4.00 19.54
CA ALA A 272 -16.16 5.27 20.14
C ALA A 272 -15.82 5.08 21.62
N VAL A 273 -14.90 5.90 22.13
CA VAL A 273 -14.59 5.96 23.56
C VAL A 273 -15.87 6.22 24.36
N SER A 274 -16.13 5.41 25.39
CA SER A 274 -17.45 5.33 26.02
C SER A 274 -17.77 6.59 26.81
N CYS A 275 -16.78 7.15 27.52
CA CYS A 275 -16.96 8.40 28.26
C CYS A 275 -17.25 9.62 27.38
N THR A 276 -16.72 9.69 26.15
CA THR A 276 -16.96 10.81 25.22
C THR A 276 -18.23 10.66 24.39
N GLN A 277 -18.66 9.42 24.09
CA GLN A 277 -19.95 9.16 23.44
C GLN A 277 -21.14 9.52 24.35
N ARG A 278 -20.98 9.42 25.68
CA ARG A 278 -22.00 9.81 26.69
C ARG A 278 -22.23 11.32 26.82
N LEU A 279 -21.39 12.18 26.23
CA LEU A 279 -21.51 13.64 26.36
C LEU A 279 -22.72 14.16 25.55
N PRO A 280 -23.55 15.08 26.07
CA PRO A 280 -24.74 15.56 25.35
C PRO A 280 -24.37 16.41 24.13
N ALA A 281 -23.51 17.42 24.26
CA ALA A 281 -23.16 18.35 23.18
C ALA A 281 -21.75 18.09 22.61
N LEU A 282 -21.53 18.49 21.36
CA LEU A 282 -20.22 18.34 20.70
C LEU A 282 -19.17 19.32 21.28
N GLY A 283 -19.62 20.46 21.81
CA GLY A 283 -18.75 21.42 22.50
C GLY A 283 -18.13 20.87 23.78
N ASP A 284 -18.78 19.89 24.42
CA ASP A 284 -18.32 19.31 25.68
C ASP A 284 -16.96 18.59 25.56
N LEU A 285 -16.58 18.18 24.34
CA LEU A 285 -15.24 17.62 24.05
C LEU A 285 -14.10 18.63 24.29
N PHE A 286 -14.39 19.93 24.38
CA PHE A 286 -13.43 20.98 24.76
C PHE A 286 -13.49 21.37 26.23
N SER A 287 -14.61 21.13 26.91
CA SER A 287 -14.74 21.45 28.34
C SER A 287 -14.18 20.35 29.24
N ILE A 288 -14.01 19.13 28.73
CA ILE A 288 -13.38 18.03 29.47
C ILE A 288 -11.85 18.17 29.49
N ASN A 289 -11.25 18.09 30.68
CA ASN A 289 -9.82 17.87 30.84
C ASN A 289 -9.53 16.37 30.71
N ALA A 290 -9.18 15.98 29.49
CA ALA A 290 -8.90 14.60 29.14
C ALA A 290 -7.74 14.51 28.14
N TYR A 291 -7.03 13.38 28.17
CA TYR A 291 -5.91 13.11 27.28
C TYR A 291 -5.89 11.66 26.80
N VAL A 292 -5.28 11.48 25.63
CA VAL A 292 -4.96 10.17 25.04
C VAL A 292 -3.48 9.92 25.19
N TYR A 293 -3.10 8.93 25.99
CA TYR A 293 -1.78 8.33 25.90
C TYR A 293 -1.78 7.30 24.75
N ALA A 294 -0.85 7.45 23.81
CA ALA A 294 -0.64 6.52 22.71
C ALA A 294 0.83 6.11 22.64
N GLN A 295 1.08 4.84 22.33
CA GLN A 295 2.45 4.33 22.19
C GLN A 295 3.22 4.99 21.03
N LYS A 296 4.46 4.56 20.82
CA LYS A 296 5.20 4.92 19.60
C LYS A 296 4.44 4.40 18.36
N PRO A 297 4.46 5.12 17.22
CA PRO A 297 3.97 4.59 15.96
C PRO A 297 4.60 3.21 15.66
N GLN A 298 3.76 2.23 15.35
CA GLN A 298 4.16 0.87 14.98
C GLN A 298 3.68 0.55 13.56
N LEU A 299 4.41 -0.31 12.86
CA LEU A 299 4.09 -0.70 11.48
C LEU A 299 2.91 -1.68 11.40
N ASP A 300 2.73 -2.52 12.43
CA ASP A 300 1.57 -3.40 12.53
C ASP A 300 0.26 -2.60 12.53
N ILE A 301 -0.66 -3.03 11.67
CA ILE A 301 -1.98 -2.41 11.50
C ILE A 301 -3.03 -3.01 12.44
N HIS A 302 -2.77 -4.18 13.04
CA HIS A 302 -3.71 -4.97 13.85
C HIS A 302 -3.56 -4.75 15.37
N SER A 303 -2.36 -4.48 15.89
CA SER A 303 -2.16 -4.05 17.28
C SER A 303 -2.34 -2.53 17.44
N PHE A 304 -3.00 -2.07 18.49
CA PHE A 304 -2.87 -0.71 19.02
C PHE A 304 -3.04 -0.73 20.53
N GLU A 305 -2.14 -0.03 21.22
CA GLU A 305 -2.15 0.11 22.67
C GLU A 305 -2.13 1.60 23.03
N GLY A 306 -3.12 2.00 23.83
CA GLY A 306 -3.24 3.35 24.37
C GLY A 306 -4.17 3.40 25.57
N THR A 307 -4.30 4.59 26.16
CA THR A 307 -5.19 4.83 27.29
C THR A 307 -5.82 6.20 27.18
N PHE A 308 -7.15 6.26 27.26
CA PHE A 308 -7.89 7.48 27.42
C PHE A 308 -8.05 7.77 28.91
N THR A 309 -7.68 8.96 29.36
CA THR A 309 -7.87 9.40 30.75
C THR A 309 -8.68 10.68 30.77
N ARG A 310 -9.72 10.73 31.62
CA ARG A 310 -10.50 11.92 31.93
C ARG A 310 -10.35 12.27 33.41
N GLU A 311 -9.85 13.49 33.65
CA GLU A 311 -9.51 13.99 34.99
C GLU A 311 -10.69 14.73 35.66
N ASP A 312 -11.72 15.19 34.93
CA ASP A 312 -12.86 15.93 35.53
C ASP A 312 -13.82 15.09 36.38
N SER A 313 -13.70 13.76 36.30
CA SER A 313 -14.57 12.83 37.02
C SER A 313 -13.87 12.41 38.30
N ASP A 314 -14.60 12.36 39.41
CA ASP A 314 -14.11 11.81 40.67
C ASP A 314 -14.86 10.49 40.95
N PRO A 315 -14.21 9.32 40.90
CA PRO A 315 -12.80 9.09 40.55
C PRO A 315 -12.50 9.28 39.05
N ALA A 316 -11.22 9.50 38.73
CA ALA A 316 -10.75 9.67 37.34
C ALA A 316 -11.09 8.45 36.47
N VAL A 317 -11.58 8.70 35.26
CA VAL A 317 -12.01 7.63 34.34
C VAL A 317 -10.85 7.29 33.41
N HIS A 318 -10.36 6.06 33.53
CA HIS A 318 -9.35 5.48 32.64
C HIS A 318 -10.01 4.39 31.77
N GLU A 319 -10.02 4.59 30.45
CA GLU A 319 -10.49 3.61 29.47
C GLU A 319 -9.30 3.14 28.61
N SER A 320 -9.01 1.83 28.61
CA SER A 320 -7.98 1.24 27.75
C SER A 320 -8.41 1.28 26.29
N LEU A 321 -7.54 1.76 25.40
CA LEU A 321 -7.82 1.88 23.97
C LEU A 321 -7.20 0.71 23.21
N SER A 322 -8.04 -0.01 22.47
CA SER A 322 -7.65 -1.08 21.55
C SER A 322 -7.78 -0.63 20.09
N ILE A 323 -7.45 -1.51 19.13
CA ILE A 323 -7.65 -1.27 17.71
C ILE A 323 -9.10 -0.89 17.36
N GLU A 324 -10.10 -1.39 18.07
CA GLU A 324 -11.50 -1.05 17.82
C GLU A 324 -11.82 0.43 18.04
N ASN A 325 -11.05 1.13 18.88
CA ASN A 325 -11.22 2.55 19.18
C ASN A 325 -10.41 3.47 18.26
N THR A 326 -9.87 2.94 17.15
CA THR A 326 -8.93 3.68 16.30
C THR A 326 -9.28 3.63 14.82
N LEU A 327 -8.87 4.66 14.11
CA LEU A 327 -9.27 4.97 12.75
C LEU A 327 -8.01 5.30 11.96
N TRP A 328 -7.64 4.42 11.03
CA TRP A 328 -6.41 4.53 10.26
C TRP A 328 -6.57 5.43 9.05
N ALA A 329 -5.51 6.18 8.73
CA ALA A 329 -5.43 7.00 7.53
C ALA A 329 -5.76 6.18 6.27
N SER A 330 -6.35 6.84 5.27
CA SER A 330 -6.79 6.26 4.00
C SER A 330 -7.99 5.30 4.05
N THR A 331 -8.42 4.81 5.23
CA THR A 331 -9.67 4.03 5.39
C THR A 331 -10.91 4.89 5.08
N VAL A 332 -12.06 4.27 4.81
CA VAL A 332 -13.31 4.98 4.43
C VAL A 332 -14.41 4.76 5.48
N VAL A 333 -15.05 5.85 5.92
CA VAL A 333 -16.19 5.81 6.85
C VAL A 333 -17.47 5.36 6.11
N ALA A 334 -18.16 4.33 6.60
CA ALA A 334 -19.32 3.73 5.94
C ALA A 334 -20.69 4.15 6.51
N SER A 335 -20.75 4.43 7.83
CA SER A 335 -21.96 4.83 8.54
C SER A 335 -21.71 6.08 9.38
N GLY A 336 -22.76 6.91 9.53
CA GLY A 336 -22.75 8.09 10.38
C GLY A 336 -21.72 9.17 10.02
N THR A 337 -21.49 10.07 10.98
CA THR A 337 -20.37 11.00 11.01
C THR A 337 -19.47 10.66 12.19
N VAL A 338 -18.17 10.68 11.97
CA VAL A 338 -17.14 10.25 12.93
C VAL A 338 -16.34 11.45 13.40
N ILE A 339 -16.15 11.57 14.71
CA ILE A 339 -15.29 12.58 15.34
C ILE A 339 -14.14 11.85 16.01
N GLY A 340 -12.91 12.23 15.67
CA GLY A 340 -11.71 11.67 16.27
C GLY A 340 -10.62 12.70 16.54
N VAL A 341 -9.74 12.38 17.50
CA VAL A 341 -8.52 13.15 17.80
C VAL A 341 -7.34 12.55 17.05
N VAL A 342 -6.63 13.38 16.28
CA VAL A 342 -5.46 12.95 15.51
C VAL A 342 -4.29 12.65 16.44
N ILE A 343 -3.71 11.44 16.33
CA ILE A 343 -2.56 10.97 17.13
C ILE A 343 -1.27 10.89 16.32
N TYR A 344 -1.34 10.41 15.07
CA TYR A 344 -0.19 10.32 14.17
C TYR A 344 -0.50 10.97 12.82
N THR A 345 0.49 11.66 12.26
CA THR A 345 0.37 12.51 11.06
C THR A 345 1.44 12.18 10.03
N GLY A 346 1.08 12.28 8.75
CA GLY A 346 1.99 12.12 7.62
C GLY A 346 2.84 10.84 7.70
N LYS A 347 4.17 11.02 7.84
CA LYS A 347 5.16 9.91 7.89
C LYS A 347 5.03 8.96 9.08
N GLU A 348 4.31 9.37 10.13
CA GLU A 348 4.09 8.56 11.32
C GLU A 348 2.76 7.77 11.25
N THR A 349 1.97 7.92 10.17
CA THR A 349 0.75 7.13 9.97
C THR A 349 1.06 5.71 9.49
N ARG A 350 0.23 4.74 9.89
CA ARG A 350 0.38 3.32 9.52
C ARG A 350 0.33 3.09 8.02
N SER A 351 -0.57 3.79 7.32
CA SER A 351 -0.66 3.75 5.86
C SER A 351 0.68 4.13 5.21
N VAL A 352 1.32 5.22 5.65
CA VAL A 352 2.62 5.66 5.10
C VAL A 352 3.78 4.77 5.56
N MET A 353 3.78 4.29 6.82
CA MET A 353 4.82 3.36 7.30
C MET A 353 4.84 2.03 6.53
N ASN A 354 3.69 1.55 6.06
CA ASN A 354 3.59 0.36 5.21
C ASN A 354 3.86 0.63 3.72
N THR A 355 3.90 1.90 3.28
CA THR A 355 4.34 2.20 1.91
C THR A 355 5.85 2.09 1.74
N SER A 356 6.29 1.27 0.79
CA SER A 356 7.70 1.24 0.40
C SER A 356 8.13 2.57 -0.23
N ASN A 357 9.28 3.12 0.16
CA ASN A 357 9.86 4.30 -0.49
C ASN A 357 9.93 4.11 -2.02
N PRO A 358 9.65 5.16 -2.83
CA PRO A 358 9.65 5.06 -4.29
C PRO A 358 11.06 4.74 -4.82
N LYS A 359 11.28 3.47 -5.17
CA LYS A 359 12.50 2.97 -5.84
C LYS A 359 12.27 2.94 -7.35
N ASN A 360 13.34 3.09 -8.13
CA ASN A 360 13.28 2.74 -9.55
C ASN A 360 13.10 1.23 -9.67
N LYS A 361 12.04 0.80 -10.34
CA LYS A 361 11.92 -0.57 -10.81
C LYS A 361 12.84 -0.73 -12.01
N VAL A 362 13.83 -1.59 -11.88
CA VAL A 362 14.59 -2.10 -13.03
C VAL A 362 13.77 -3.25 -13.61
N SER A 363 13.57 -3.23 -14.92
CA SER A 363 12.95 -4.33 -15.69
C SER A 363 14.03 -5.19 -16.33
#